data_AF-A0A1F3QXZ4-F1
#
_entry.id   AF-A0A1F3QXZ4-F1
#
_cell.length_a   1.000
_cell.length_b   1.000
_cell.length_c   1.000
_cell.angle_alpha   90.00
_cell.angle_beta   90.00
_cell.angle_gamma   90.00
#
_symmetry.space_group_name_H-M   'P 1'
#
loop_
_entity.id
_entity.type
_entity.pdbx_description
1 polymer ?
#
loop_
_entity_poly.entity_id
_entity_poly.type
_entity_poly.pdbx_seq_one_letter_code
_entity_poly.pdbx_strand_id
1 'polypeptide(L)'
;MNAKVETVYSKIKEQKFSEIKFLSITVDPENDSVSVLSEYSKKFNADPSIWYFATGTQQDVFKTGQGFLVPVSKEDTTIDHSQQLLLIDKEKHIRGIYNGLDEVELSRLKDEIKVLLYEYHTNQKQG
;
A
#
# COMPACT_ATOMS: atom_id res chain seq x y z
N MET A 1 -2.87 0.48 -10.98
CA MET A 1 -2.40 -0.54 -10.01
C MET A 1 -2.22 -1.89 -10.71
N ASN A 2 -1.16 -2.66 -10.42
CA ASN A 2 -0.86 -3.94 -11.07
C ASN A 2 -1.63 -5.10 -10.42
N ALA A 3 -1.99 -6.11 -11.21
CA ALA A 3 -2.49 -7.43 -10.77
C ALA A 3 -1.63 -8.09 -9.67
N LYS A 4 -0.35 -7.73 -9.56
CA LYS A 4 0.54 -8.23 -8.50
C LYS A 4 0.18 -7.71 -7.10
N VAL A 5 -0.37 -6.50 -6.96
CA VAL A 5 -0.87 -6.00 -5.66
C VAL A 5 -2.08 -6.83 -5.19
N GLU A 6 -2.93 -7.25 -6.12
CA GLU A 6 -4.03 -8.18 -5.84
C GLU A 6 -3.53 -9.52 -5.27
N THR A 7 -2.36 -9.99 -5.72
CA THR A 7 -1.74 -11.22 -5.23
C THR A 7 -1.31 -11.09 -3.76
N VAL A 8 -0.73 -9.95 -3.39
CA VAL A 8 -0.37 -9.67 -1.98
C VAL A 8 -1.64 -9.59 -1.15
N TYR A 9 -2.62 -8.80 -1.60
CA TYR A 9 -3.89 -8.61 -0.92
C TYR A 9 -4.66 -9.93 -0.72
N SER A 10 -4.80 -10.75 -1.76
CA SER A 10 -5.48 -12.05 -1.70
C SER A 10 -4.82 -12.97 -0.66
N LYS A 11 -3.49 -13.05 -0.66
CA LYS A 11 -2.74 -13.86 0.31
C LYS A 11 -2.84 -13.34 1.75
N ILE A 12 -2.99 -12.02 1.95
CA ILE A 12 -3.25 -11.44 3.27
C ILE A 12 -4.68 -11.75 3.73
N LYS A 13 -5.65 -11.62 2.82
CA LYS A 13 -7.06 -11.93 3.08
C LYS A 13 -7.26 -13.40 3.46
N GLU A 14 -6.60 -14.33 2.75
CA GLU A 14 -6.60 -15.76 3.05
C GLU A 14 -6.06 -16.07 4.46
N GLN A 15 -5.00 -15.39 4.87
CA GLN A 15 -4.38 -15.55 6.18
C GLN A 15 -5.16 -14.81 7.30
N LYS A 16 -6.28 -14.15 6.98
CA LYS A 16 -7.18 -13.46 7.92
C LYS A 16 -6.49 -12.45 8.83
N PHE A 17 -5.48 -11.74 8.31
CA PHE A 17 -4.85 -10.65 9.07
C PHE A 17 -5.77 -9.43 9.12
N SER A 18 -6.78 -9.46 9.99
CA SER A 18 -7.79 -8.40 10.15
C SER A 18 -7.21 -7.05 10.62
N GLU A 19 -6.01 -7.09 11.20
CA GLU A 19 -5.29 -5.92 11.70
C GLU A 19 -4.56 -5.13 10.61
N ILE A 20 -4.39 -5.72 9.41
CA ILE A 20 -3.71 -5.06 8.30
C ILE A 20 -4.72 -4.24 7.50
N LYS A 21 -4.34 -3.00 7.19
CA LYS A 21 -5.04 -2.15 6.24
C LYS A 21 -4.15 -1.88 5.03
N PHE A 22 -4.76 -1.81 3.86
CA PHE A 22 -4.14 -1.37 2.62
C PHE A 22 -4.65 0.04 2.30
N LEU A 23 -3.73 0.89 1.86
CA LEU A 23 -4.05 2.21 1.33
C LEU A 23 -3.37 2.36 -0.01
N SER A 24 -4.15 2.70 -1.03
CA SER A 24 -3.64 3.02 -2.35
C SER A 24 -3.98 4.47 -2.68
N ILE A 25 -2.96 5.26 -2.94
CA ILE A 25 -3.09 6.68 -3.27
C ILE A 25 -2.78 6.83 -4.76
N THR A 26 -3.67 7.50 -5.50
CA THR A 26 -3.41 7.80 -6.90
C THR A 26 -2.26 8.81 -7.05
N VAL A 27 -1.47 8.67 -8.12
CA VAL A 27 -0.49 9.68 -8.56
C VAL A 27 -1.08 10.69 -9.54
N ASP A 28 -2.30 10.43 -10.03
CA ASP A 28 -3.02 11.24 -11.02
C ASP A 28 -4.41 11.66 -10.49
N PRO A 29 -4.45 12.52 -9.46
CA PRO A 29 -5.70 12.94 -8.83
C PRO A 29 -6.63 13.75 -9.75
N GLU A 30 -6.11 14.32 -10.86
CA GLU A 30 -6.92 15.08 -11.82
C GLU A 30 -7.89 14.16 -12.58
N ASN A 31 -7.49 12.91 -12.83
CA ASN A 31 -8.31 11.91 -13.52
C ASN A 31 -8.95 10.90 -12.56
N ASP A 32 -8.30 10.58 -11.43
CA ASP A 32 -8.75 9.58 -10.47
C ASP A 32 -9.62 10.18 -9.36
N SER A 33 -10.86 10.51 -9.73
CA SER A 33 -11.89 10.93 -8.78
C SER A 33 -12.35 9.79 -7.85
N VAL A 34 -13.04 10.12 -6.76
CA VAL A 34 -13.57 9.13 -5.79
C VAL A 34 -14.47 8.09 -6.46
N SER A 35 -15.33 8.49 -7.41
CA SER A 35 -16.20 7.55 -8.13
C SER A 35 -15.38 6.61 -9.02
N VAL A 36 -14.38 7.14 -9.74
CA VAL A 36 -13.48 6.35 -10.58
C VAL A 36 -12.71 5.32 -9.75
N LEU A 37 -12.14 5.74 -8.61
CA LEU A 37 -11.43 4.83 -7.69
C LEU A 37 -12.36 3.79 -7.05
N SER A 38 -13.61 4.17 -6.75
CA SER A 38 -14.63 3.25 -6.24
C SER A 38 -15.02 2.17 -7.26
N GLU A 39 -15.13 2.53 -8.55
CA GLU A 39 -15.32 1.55 -9.62
C GLU A 39 -14.07 0.70 -9.85
N TYR A 40 -12.90 1.32 -9.75
CA TYR A 40 -11.62 0.64 -9.90
C TYR A 40 -11.41 -0.43 -8.81
N SER A 41 -11.72 -0.12 -7.55
CA SER A 41 -11.55 -1.06 -6.42
C SER A 41 -12.37 -2.34 -6.58
N LYS A 42 -13.55 -2.25 -7.20
CA LYS A 42 -14.41 -3.41 -7.51
C LYS A 42 -13.72 -4.42 -8.44
N LYS A 43 -12.87 -3.95 -9.36
CA LYS A 43 -12.11 -4.82 -10.27
C LYS A 43 -11.14 -5.75 -9.54
N PHE A 44 -10.71 -5.37 -8.33
CA PHE A 44 -9.78 -6.13 -7.49
C PHE A 44 -10.48 -6.89 -6.36
N ASN A 45 -11.82 -6.90 -6.35
CA ASN A 45 -12.60 -7.45 -5.24
C ASN A 45 -12.12 -6.93 -3.87
N ALA A 46 -11.74 -5.66 -3.83
CA ALA A 46 -11.24 -4.99 -2.65
C ALA A 46 -12.34 -4.95 -1.58
N ASP A 47 -12.01 -5.39 -0.37
CA ASP A 47 -12.88 -5.27 0.78
C ASP A 47 -12.74 -3.85 1.33
N PRO A 48 -13.80 -3.02 1.32
CA PRO A 48 -13.71 -1.63 1.74
C PRO A 48 -13.42 -1.46 3.24
N SER A 49 -13.46 -2.54 4.04
CA SER A 49 -13.04 -2.52 5.44
C SER A 49 -11.53 -2.77 5.61
N ILE A 50 -10.84 -3.22 4.56
CA ILE A 50 -9.42 -3.59 4.58
C ILE A 50 -8.61 -2.70 3.63
N TRP A 51 -9.11 -2.46 2.42
CA TRP A 51 -8.38 -1.78 1.35
C TRP A 51 -9.07 -0.49 0.94
N TYR A 52 -8.41 0.61 1.28
CA TYR A 52 -8.83 1.97 0.98
C TYR A 52 -8.12 2.51 -0.26
N PHE A 53 -8.84 3.30 -1.04
CA PHE A 53 -8.34 4.00 -2.20
C PHE A 53 -8.56 5.49 -1.96
N ALA A 54 -7.51 6.28 -2.08
CA ALA A 54 -7.50 7.69 -1.75
C ALA A 54 -7.04 8.54 -2.94
N THR A 55 -7.66 9.72 -3.01
CA THR A 55 -7.34 10.81 -3.95
C THR A 55 -7.42 12.12 -3.17
N GLY A 56 -6.98 13.23 -3.78
CA GLY A 56 -6.91 14.53 -3.13
C GLY A 56 -6.52 15.61 -4.13
N THR A 57 -6.03 16.76 -3.66
CA THR A 57 -5.41 17.71 -4.60
C THR A 57 -4.05 17.18 -5.06
N GLN A 58 -3.56 17.65 -6.22
CA GLN A 58 -2.20 17.35 -6.68
C GLN A 58 -1.15 17.68 -5.60
N GLN A 59 -1.36 18.77 -4.87
CA GLN A 59 -0.47 19.18 -3.79
C GLN A 59 -0.49 18.19 -2.62
N ASP A 60 -1.65 17.64 -2.26
CA ASP A 60 -1.78 16.67 -1.15
C ASP A 60 -1.12 15.33 -1.51
N VAL A 61 -1.35 14.84 -2.73
CA VAL A 61 -0.73 13.61 -3.24
C VAL A 61 0.80 13.75 -3.23
N PHE A 62 1.31 14.88 -3.73
CA PHE A 62 2.74 15.16 -3.78
C PHE A 62 3.37 15.25 -2.38
N LYS A 63 2.75 16.01 -1.47
CA LYS A 63 3.19 16.10 -0.06
C LYS A 63 3.19 14.73 0.62
N THR A 64 2.18 13.91 0.34
CA THR A 64 2.08 12.56 0.90
C THR A 64 3.20 11.67 0.39
N GLY A 65 3.48 11.68 -0.92
CA GLY A 65 4.60 10.92 -1.48
C GLY A 65 5.97 11.37 -0.94
N GLN A 66 6.20 12.68 -0.78
CA GLN A 66 7.41 13.19 -0.13
C GLN A 66 7.53 12.73 1.33
N GLY A 67 6.43 12.74 2.08
CA GLY A 67 6.38 12.23 3.45
C GLY A 67 6.71 10.72 3.56
N PHE A 68 6.49 9.97 2.48
CA PHE A 68 6.81 8.55 2.36
C PHE A 68 8.16 8.28 1.69
N LEU A 69 8.97 9.31 1.41
CA LEU A 69 10.26 9.21 0.70
C LEU A 69 10.13 8.56 -0.69
N VAL A 70 8.93 8.59 -1.28
CA VAL A 70 8.69 8.13 -2.65
C VAL A 70 9.10 9.27 -3.59
N PRO A 71 9.95 9.03 -4.61
CA PRO A 71 10.26 10.05 -5.59
C PRO A 71 8.99 10.37 -6.39
N VAL A 72 8.35 11.49 -6.06
CA VAL A 72 7.27 12.07 -6.88
C VAL A 72 7.93 13.19 -7.66
N SER A 73 8.18 13.01 -8.96
CA SER A 73 8.56 14.11 -9.85
C SER A 73 7.47 14.28 -10.91
N LYS A 74 7.14 15.54 -11.22
CA LYS A 74 6.18 15.89 -12.28
C LYS A 74 6.90 15.99 -13.65
N GLU A 75 8.23 16.02 -13.63
CA GLU A 75 9.09 16.36 -14.77
C GLU A 75 9.73 15.13 -15.43
N ASP A 76 9.85 14.01 -14.71
CA ASP A 76 10.21 12.74 -15.36
C ASP A 76 8.96 12.09 -15.93
N THR A 77 8.77 12.28 -17.23
CA THR A 77 7.81 11.55 -18.07
C THR A 77 7.98 10.03 -18.03
N THR A 78 9.05 9.52 -17.42
CA THR A 78 9.11 8.18 -16.87
C THR A 78 8.46 8.21 -15.48
N ILE A 79 7.12 8.15 -15.43
CA ILE A 79 6.43 7.63 -14.26
C ILE A 79 7.12 6.30 -13.96
N ASP A 80 7.99 6.29 -12.95
CA ASP A 80 8.78 5.11 -12.65
C ASP A 80 7.76 4.00 -12.37
N HIS A 81 7.66 3.05 -13.29
CA HIS A 81 6.66 1.99 -13.24
C HIS A 81 6.91 1.05 -12.04
N SER A 82 7.93 1.32 -11.22
CA SER A 82 8.14 0.72 -9.91
C SER A 82 6.94 1.04 -9.00
N GLN A 83 6.03 0.07 -8.88
CA GLN A 83 4.93 0.15 -7.92
C GLN A 83 5.51 -0.05 -6.52
N GLN A 84 5.96 1.03 -5.90
CA GLN A 84 6.51 0.98 -4.55
C GLN A 84 5.40 0.63 -3.55
N LEU A 85 5.65 -0.40 -2.76
CA LEU A 85 4.84 -0.77 -1.60
C LEU A 85 5.61 -0.38 -0.35
N LEU A 86 4.92 0.22 0.62
CA LEU A 86 5.50 0.60 1.90
C LEU A 86 4.83 -0.20 3.00
N LEU A 87 5.63 -0.81 3.87
CA LEU A 87 5.15 -1.38 5.13
C LEU A 87 5.30 -0.34 6.22
N ILE A 88 4.18 0.08 6.79
CA ILE A 88 4.12 1.11 7.84
C ILE A 88 3.52 0.46 9.09
N ASP A 89 4.15 0.69 10.24
CA ASP A 89 3.71 0.13 11.52
C ASP A 89 2.67 1.01 12.23
N LYS A 90 2.15 0.55 13.38
CA LYS A 90 1.11 1.27 14.16
C LYS A 90 1.62 2.59 14.75
N GLU A 91 2.95 2.73 14.91
CA GLU A 91 3.63 3.94 15.36
C GLU A 91 3.98 4.90 14.21
N LYS A 92 3.58 4.57 12.97
CA LYS A 92 3.79 5.34 11.74
C LYS A 92 5.24 5.35 11.25
N HIS A 93 6.05 4.37 11.66
CA HIS A 93 7.38 4.18 11.10
C HIS A 93 7.31 3.33 9.83
N ILE A 94 8.11 3.71 8.83
CA ILE A 94 8.34 2.90 7.64
C ILE A 94 9.27 1.75 8.07
N ARG A 95 8.76 0.52 7.97
CA ARG A 95 9.50 -0.71 8.27
C ARG A 95 10.22 -1.27 7.05
N GLY A 96 9.73 -0.95 5.85
CA GLY A 96 10.35 -1.37 4.59
C GLY A 96 9.68 -0.75 3.37
N ILE A 97 10.44 -0.69 2.28
CA ILE A 97 10.00 -0.32 0.94
C ILE A 97 10.29 -1.51 0.03
N TYR A 98 9.34 -1.85 -0.84
CA TYR A 98 9.39 -3.04 -1.69
C TYR A 98 8.92 -2.72 -3.11
N ASN A 99 9.52 -3.40 -4.08
CA ASN A 99 9.05 -3.31 -5.46
C ASN A 99 7.87 -4.27 -5.70
N GLY A 100 6.68 -3.73 -5.92
CA GLY A 100 5.46 -4.49 -6.19
C GLY A 100 5.45 -5.24 -7.53
N LEU A 101 6.47 -5.06 -8.37
CA LEU A 101 6.67 -5.83 -9.60
C LEU A 101 7.60 -7.03 -9.43
N ASP A 102 8.40 -7.07 -8.37
CA ASP A 102 9.41 -8.08 -8.11
C ASP A 102 8.86 -9.15 -7.14
N GLU A 103 8.85 -10.40 -7.56
CA GLU A 103 8.28 -11.50 -6.77
C GLU A 103 9.07 -11.83 -5.51
N VAL A 104 10.39 -11.61 -5.54
CA VAL A 104 11.27 -11.79 -4.37
C VAL A 104 10.94 -10.74 -3.33
N GLU A 105 10.81 -9.48 -3.75
CA GLU A 105 10.43 -8.37 -2.87
C GLU A 105 9.01 -8.54 -2.31
N LEU A 106 8.06 -9.03 -3.12
CA LEU A 106 6.73 -9.37 -2.65
C LEU A 106 6.73 -10.52 -1.64
N SER A 107 7.61 -11.52 -1.81
CA SER A 107 7.77 -12.58 -0.82
C SER A 107 8.34 -12.03 0.48
N ARG A 108 9.37 -11.17 0.39
CA ARG A 108 10.00 -10.51 1.54
C ARG A 108 9.00 -9.67 2.32
N LEU A 109 8.20 -8.84 1.64
CA LEU A 109 7.11 -8.06 2.26
C LEU A 109 6.17 -8.95 3.07
N LYS A 110 5.81 -10.12 2.53
CA LYS A 110 4.86 -11.03 3.19
C LYS A 110 5.44 -11.65 4.45
N ASP A 111 6.73 -11.93 4.48
CA ASP A 111 7.38 -12.46 5.68
C ASP A 111 7.62 -11.35 6.71
N GLU A 112 8.01 -10.15 6.29
CA GLU A 112 8.16 -9.00 7.20
C GLU A 112 6.83 -8.57 7.84
N ILE A 113 5.71 -8.68 7.12
CA ILE A 113 4.37 -8.52 7.70
C ILE A 113 4.12 -9.50 8.85
N LYS A 114 4.49 -10.78 8.69
CA LYS A 114 4.30 -11.79 9.74
C LYS A 114 5.17 -11.49 10.96
N VAL A 115 6.43 -11.08 10.72
CA VAL A 115 7.34 -10.67 11.80
C VAL A 115 6.76 -9.49 12.56
N LEU A 116 6.28 -8.46 11.85
CA LEU A 116 5.68 -7.29 12.46
C LEU A 116 4.44 -7.63 13.30
N LEU A 117 3.55 -8.48 12.78
CA LEU A 117 2.39 -8.95 13.54
C LEU A 117 2.80 -9.75 14.79
N TYR A 118 3.81 -10.61 14.65
CA TYR A 118 4.35 -11.36 15.79
C TYR A 118 4.91 -10.43 16.87
N GLU A 119 5.70 -9.41 16.49
CA GLU A 119 6.22 -8.38 17.42
C GLU A 119 5.09 -7.75 18.25
N TYR A 120 3.99 -7.34 17.60
CA TYR A 120 2.85 -6.77 18.32
C TYR A 120 2.14 -7.79 19.22
N HIS A 121 1.91 -9.01 18.76
CA HIS A 121 1.24 -10.04 19.56
C HIS A 121 2.06 -10.52 20.75
N THR A 122 3.40 -10.48 20.66
CA THR A 122 4.28 -10.81 21.79
C THR A 122 4.41 -9.66 22.77
N ASN A 123 4.52 -8.42 22.30
CA ASN A 123 4.68 -7.25 23.17
C ASN A 123 3.41 -6.95 23.97
N GLN A 124 2.22 -7.29 23.45
CA GLN A 124 0.95 -7.17 24.19
C GLN A 124 0.79 -8.17 25.33
N LYS A 125 1.59 -9.24 25.39
CA LYS A 125 1.53 -10.25 26.47
C LYS A 125 2.42 -9.90 27.68
N GLN A 126 3.20 -8.83 27.60
CA GLN A 126 4.12 -8.40 28.67
C GLN A 126 3.69 -7.08 29.33
N GLY A 127 2.57 -6.49 28.92
CA GLY A 127 2.00 -5.26 29.47
C GLY A 127 0.78 -5.49 30.35
#